data_AF-V5H781-F1
#
_entry.id   AF-V5H781-F1
#
_cell.length_a   1.000
_cell.length_b   1.000
_cell.length_c   1.000
_cell.angle_alpha   90.00
_cell.angle_beta   90.00
_cell.angle_gamma   90.00
#
_symmetry.space_group_name_H-M   'P 1'
#
loop_
_entity.id
_entity.type
_entity.pdbx_description
1 polymer ?
#
loop_
_entity_poly.entity_id
_entity_poly.type
_entity_poly.pdbx_seq_one_letter_code
_entity_poly.pdbx_strand_id
1 'polypeptide(L)'
;MNRELLWHGLAEFVGFLLPLVNVYPAKNFVVQKLLHRKMSPTSPYERTPSDLEHCGICAGAPTQPHEIGCRHVFCYYCIASQVTADPNFTCPLCNCPSLGLENLREAALSLKQN
;
A
#
# COMPACT_ATOMS: atom_id res chain seq x y z
N MET A 1 -22.24 -25.84 -30.91
CA MET A 1 -23.15 -24.85 -30.30
C MET A 1 -22.81 -24.73 -28.81
N ASN A 2 -22.83 -23.52 -28.23
CA ASN A 2 -22.78 -23.20 -26.78
C ASN A 2 -21.46 -22.87 -26.07
N ARG A 3 -20.27 -22.90 -26.69
CA ARG A 3 -19.06 -22.35 -26.02
C ARG A 3 -18.93 -20.83 -26.20
N GLU A 4 -19.33 -20.32 -27.34
CA GLU A 4 -19.16 -18.92 -27.73
C GLU A 4 -20.06 -17.99 -26.92
N LEU A 5 -21.34 -18.34 -26.72
CA LEU A 5 -22.26 -17.55 -25.88
C LEU A 5 -21.83 -17.49 -24.40
N LEU A 6 -21.27 -18.58 -23.86
CA LEU A 6 -20.76 -18.60 -22.49
C LEU A 6 -19.56 -17.68 -22.32
N TRP A 7 -18.61 -17.74 -23.26
CA TRP A 7 -17.44 -16.85 -23.24
C TRP A 7 -17.82 -15.39 -23.47
N HIS A 8 -18.78 -15.10 -24.35
CA HIS A 8 -19.29 -13.75 -24.57
C HIS A 8 -19.97 -13.17 -23.33
N GLY A 9 -20.91 -13.89 -22.72
CA GLY A 9 -21.56 -13.43 -21.50
C GLY A 9 -20.56 -13.20 -20.36
N LEU A 10 -19.61 -14.13 -20.17
CA LEU A 10 -18.56 -13.97 -19.16
C LEU A 10 -17.67 -12.74 -19.43
N ALA A 11 -17.27 -12.48 -20.68
CA ALA A 11 -16.44 -11.34 -21.03
C ALA A 11 -17.15 -10.00 -20.78
N GLU A 12 -18.46 -9.92 -21.02
CA GLU A 12 -19.26 -8.74 -20.71
C GLU A 12 -19.32 -8.48 -19.19
N PHE A 13 -19.59 -9.52 -18.39
CA PHE A 13 -19.55 -9.40 -16.93
C PHE A 13 -18.18 -8.96 -16.41
N VAL A 14 -17.09 -9.55 -16.93
CA VAL A 14 -15.72 -9.16 -16.56
C VAL A 14 -15.41 -7.74 -17.01
N GLY A 15 -15.91 -7.31 -18.17
CA GLY A 15 -15.79 -5.94 -18.65
C GLY A 15 -16.42 -4.91 -17.72
N PHE A 16 -17.57 -5.22 -17.12
CA PHE A 16 -18.20 -4.38 -16.10
C PHE A 16 -17.50 -4.44 -14.73
N LEU A 17 -16.94 -5.59 -14.36
CA LEU A 17 -16.26 -5.76 -13.08
C LEU A 17 -14.83 -5.21 -13.08
N LEU A 18 -14.14 -5.22 -14.22
CA LEU A 18 -12.76 -4.72 -14.37
C LEU A 18 -12.54 -3.29 -13.83
N PRO A 19 -13.35 -2.28 -14.18
CA PRO A 19 -13.19 -0.93 -13.63
C PRO A 19 -13.56 -0.82 -12.14
N LEU A 20 -14.27 -1.80 -11.58
CA LEU A 20 -14.63 -1.84 -10.16
C LEU A 20 -13.54 -2.49 -9.29
N VAL A 21 -12.62 -3.24 -9.90
CA VAL A 21 -11.49 -3.84 -9.19
C VAL A 21 -10.33 -2.85 -9.14
N ASN A 22 -10.10 -2.27 -7.97
CA ASN A 22 -8.92 -1.47 -7.70
C ASN A 22 -7.66 -2.37 -7.72
N VAL A 23 -6.93 -2.38 -8.83
CA VAL A 23 -5.69 -3.17 -9.02
C VAL A 23 -4.46 -2.55 -8.37
N TYR A 24 -4.56 -1.32 -7.87
CA TYR A 24 -3.41 -0.62 -7.29
C TYR A 24 -2.79 -1.32 -6.07
N PRO A 25 -3.54 -1.87 -5.08
CA PRO A 25 -2.95 -2.64 -3.99
C PRO A 25 -2.36 -3.99 -4.44
N ALA A 26 -2.88 -4.57 -5.53
CA ALA A 26 -2.41 -5.86 -6.03
C ALA A 26 -0.97 -5.78 -6.56
N LYS A 27 -0.60 -4.65 -7.18
CA LYS A 27 0.74 -4.46 -7.77
C LYS A 27 1.84 -4.52 -6.72
N ASN A 28 1.68 -3.83 -5.58
CA ASN A 28 2.69 -3.82 -4.54
C ASN A 28 2.81 -5.20 -3.87
N PHE A 29 1.68 -5.87 -3.64
CA PHE A 29 1.66 -7.24 -3.13
C PHE A 29 2.37 -8.23 -4.06
N VAL A 30 2.10 -8.16 -5.36
CA VAL A 30 2.72 -9.05 -6.37
C VAL A 30 4.23 -8.80 -6.45
N VAL A 31 4.66 -7.54 -6.50
CA VAL A 31 6.09 -7.19 -6.57
C VAL A 31 6.85 -7.67 -5.32
N GLN A 32 6.29 -7.47 -4.13
CA GLN A 32 6.93 -7.88 -2.88
C GLN A 32 7.01 -9.40 -2.74
N LYS A 33 5.94 -10.11 -3.12
CA LYS A 33 5.86 -11.57 -2.99
C LYS A 33 6.69 -12.30 -4.04
N LEU A 34 6.81 -11.75 -5.25
CA LEU A 34 7.57 -12.37 -6.34
C LEU A 34 9.07 -12.04 -6.30
N LEU A 35 9.46 -10.84 -5.84
CA LEU A 35 10.87 -10.41 -5.91
C LEU A 35 11.69 -10.73 -4.65
N HIS A 36 11.12 -11.38 -3.63
CA HIS A 36 11.82 -11.80 -2.39
C HIS A 36 12.82 -10.75 -1.88
N ARG A 37 12.43 -9.47 -1.93
CA ARG A 37 13.34 -8.40 -1.50
C ARG A 37 13.58 -8.59 -0.01
N LYS A 38 14.83 -8.82 0.41
CA LYS A 38 15.18 -8.80 1.83
C LYS A 38 14.85 -7.41 2.37
N MET A 39 13.80 -7.35 3.15
CA MET A 39 13.28 -6.12 3.73
C MET A 39 14.01 -5.87 5.04
N SER A 40 14.89 -4.86 5.04
CA SER A 40 15.43 -4.35 6.30
C SER A 40 14.48 -3.31 6.88
N PRO A 41 14.26 -3.33 8.21
CA PRO A 41 13.56 -2.23 8.87
C PRO A 41 14.30 -0.94 8.54
N THR A 42 13.57 0.06 8.07
CA THR A 42 14.14 1.32 7.59
C THR A 42 13.72 2.46 8.50
N SER A 43 14.64 3.37 8.80
CA SER A 43 14.37 4.49 9.70
C SER A 43 13.54 5.59 9.01
N PRO A 44 12.60 6.26 9.70
CA PRO A 44 11.92 7.46 9.18
C PRO A 44 12.88 8.58 8.73
N TYR A 45 14.11 8.61 9.25
CA TYR A 45 15.11 9.60 8.88
C TYR A 45 15.70 9.39 7.47
N GLU A 46 15.63 8.18 6.93
CA GLU A 46 16.13 7.84 5.59
C GLU A 46 15.10 8.18 4.49
N ARG A 47 14.01 8.87 4.82
CA ARG A 47 12.95 9.22 3.87
C ARG A 47 13.45 10.13 2.76
N THR A 48 13.20 9.69 1.53
CA THR A 48 13.48 10.46 0.31
C THR A 48 12.22 11.17 -0.18
N PRO A 49 12.34 12.25 -0.97
CA PRO A 49 11.18 12.90 -1.58
C PRO A 49 10.34 11.96 -2.45
N SER A 50 10.98 11.00 -3.14
CA SER A 50 10.26 9.97 -3.91
C SER A 50 9.38 9.05 -3.05
N ASP A 51 9.71 8.85 -1.77
CA ASP A 51 8.88 8.04 -0.87
C ASP A 51 7.56 8.75 -0.50
N LEU A 52 7.49 10.08 -0.65
CA LEU A 52 6.29 10.89 -0.38
C LEU A 52 5.31 10.90 -1.56
N GLU A 53 5.76 10.52 -2.75
CA GLU A 53 4.93 10.59 -3.96
C GLU A 53 3.91 9.45 -4.06
N HIS A 54 4.19 8.32 -3.40
CA HIS A 54 3.40 7.10 -3.57
C HIS A 54 3.08 6.43 -2.23
N CYS A 55 1.82 6.09 -2.04
CA CYS A 55 1.35 5.30 -0.90
C CYS A 55 1.82 3.84 -1.01
N GLY A 56 2.39 3.30 0.08
CA GLY A 56 2.79 1.89 0.14
C GLY A 56 1.65 0.86 0.17
N ILE A 57 0.38 1.29 0.19
CA ILE A 57 -0.79 0.40 0.14
C ILE A 57 -1.54 0.56 -1.18
N CYS A 58 -1.99 1.79 -1.50
CA CYS A 58 -2.78 2.02 -2.71
C CYS A 58 -1.95 2.48 -3.92
N ALA A 59 -0.62 2.61 -3.81
CA ALA A 59 0.29 3.01 -4.90
C ALA A 59 -0.05 4.33 -5.64
N GLY A 60 -1.01 5.11 -5.15
CA GLY A 60 -1.35 6.45 -5.64
C GLY A 60 -0.73 7.55 -4.79
N ALA A 61 -1.01 8.80 -5.14
CA ALA A 61 -0.59 9.95 -4.36
C ALA A 61 -1.22 9.90 -2.95
N PRO A 62 -0.42 9.97 -1.88
CA PRO A 62 -0.94 9.78 -0.52
C PRO A 62 -1.85 10.94 -0.10
N THR A 63 -3.10 10.63 0.20
CA THR A 63 -4.04 11.58 0.82
C THR A 63 -3.78 11.60 2.31
N GLN A 64 -3.35 12.74 2.85
CA GLN A 64 -2.95 12.90 4.24
C GLN A 64 -1.83 11.89 4.61
N PRO A 65 -0.57 12.15 4.20
CA PRO A 65 0.53 11.20 4.29
C PRO A 65 0.87 10.85 5.75
N HIS A 66 0.92 9.56 6.06
CA HIS A 66 1.18 9.01 7.40
C HIS A 66 2.26 7.94 7.35
N GLU A 67 2.98 7.80 8.46
CA GLU A 67 4.00 6.77 8.69
C GLU A 67 3.70 5.98 9.97
N ILE A 68 4.34 4.81 10.08
CA ILE A 68 4.20 3.88 11.21
C ILE A 68 5.52 3.66 11.96
N GLY A 69 6.48 4.59 11.83
CA GLY A 69 7.84 4.44 12.37
C GLY A 69 8.82 3.76 11.41
N CYS A 70 8.53 3.76 10.11
CA CYS A 70 9.47 3.38 9.05
C CYS A 70 9.55 4.46 7.98
N ARG A 71 10.43 4.31 6.97
CA ARG A 71 10.55 5.29 5.88
C ARG A 71 9.37 5.34 4.90
N HIS A 72 8.41 4.42 4.99
CA HIS A 72 7.36 4.29 3.98
C HIS A 72 6.14 5.15 4.33
N VAL A 73 5.56 5.79 3.32
CA VAL A 73 4.40 6.69 3.45
C VAL A 73 3.13 5.99 3.01
N PHE A 74 2.05 6.26 3.74
CA PHE A 74 0.72 5.71 3.49
C PHE A 74 -0.34 6.82 3.49
N CYS A 75 -1.49 6.60 2.85
CA CYS A 75 -2.65 7.46 3.10
C CYS A 75 -3.17 7.15 4.51
N TYR A 76 -3.67 8.17 5.21
CA TYR A 76 -4.31 7.97 6.52
C TYR A 76 -5.36 6.86 6.49
N TYR A 77 -6.30 6.91 5.55
CA TYR A 77 -7.37 5.90 5.47
C TYR A 77 -6.86 4.50 5.13
N CYS A 78 -5.84 4.39 4.30
CA CYS A 78 -5.26 3.09 3.94
C CYS A 78 -4.59 2.43 5.15
N ILE A 79 -3.82 3.19 5.92
CA ILE A 79 -3.16 2.60 7.10
C ILE A 79 -4.14 2.38 8.24
N ALA A 80 -5.06 3.31 8.49
CA ALA A 80 -6.07 3.18 9.53
C ALA A 80 -6.96 1.96 9.29
N SER A 81 -7.38 1.70 8.05
CA SER A 81 -8.18 0.51 7.72
C SER A 81 -7.43 -0.79 8.00
N GLN A 82 -6.14 -0.84 7.63
CA GLN A 82 -5.31 -2.04 7.82
C GLN A 82 -5.02 -2.31 9.30
N VAL A 83 -4.67 -1.28 10.07
CA VAL A 83 -4.40 -1.41 11.51
C VAL A 83 -5.67 -1.73 12.30
N THR A 84 -6.83 -1.23 11.87
CA THR A 84 -8.12 -1.57 12.50
C THR A 84 -8.54 -3.00 12.18
N ALA A 85 -8.24 -3.49 10.97
CA ALA A 85 -8.56 -4.85 10.56
C ALA A 85 -7.60 -5.89 11.17
N ASP A 86 -6.31 -5.55 11.31
CA ASP A 86 -5.28 -6.39 11.90
C ASP A 86 -4.41 -5.59 12.88
N PRO A 87 -4.51 -5.86 14.20
CA PRO A 87 -3.71 -5.16 15.20
C PRO A 87 -2.20 -5.46 15.08
N ASN A 88 -1.82 -6.54 14.39
CA ASN A 88 -0.43 -6.91 14.13
C ASN A 88 0.02 -6.49 12.73
N PHE A 89 -0.67 -5.55 12.10
CA PHE A 89 -0.32 -5.07 10.76
C PHE A 89 1.15 -4.60 10.71
N THR A 90 1.90 -5.14 9.76
CA THR A 90 3.27 -4.73 9.45
C THR A 90 3.33 -4.00 8.11
N CYS A 91 4.27 -3.06 8.00
CA CYS A 91 4.56 -2.38 6.76
C CYS A 91 4.83 -3.41 5.64
N PRO A 92 4.10 -3.38 4.53
CA PRO A 92 4.29 -4.35 3.45
C PRO A 92 5.67 -4.22 2.79
N LEU A 93 6.32 -3.05 2.92
CA LEU A 93 7.59 -2.72 2.25
C LEU A 93 8.87 -2.94 3.09
N CYS A 94 8.77 -2.98 4.42
CA CYS A 94 9.93 -3.23 5.30
C CYS A 94 9.63 -4.12 6.50
N ASN A 95 8.40 -4.60 6.63
CA ASN A 95 7.91 -5.42 7.73
C ASN A 95 7.99 -4.76 9.13
N CYS A 96 8.10 -3.43 9.20
CA CYS A 96 8.03 -2.70 10.48
C CYS A 96 6.61 -2.82 11.07
N PRO A 97 6.44 -3.17 12.35
CA PRO A 97 5.13 -3.26 12.99
C PRO A 97 4.52 -1.87 13.18
N SER A 98 3.20 -1.75 12.96
CA SER A 98 2.47 -0.50 13.13
C SER A 98 2.21 -0.10 14.58
N LEU A 99 2.35 -1.05 15.53
CA LEU A 99 2.13 -0.84 16.97
C LEU A 99 0.79 -0.17 17.32
N GLY A 100 -0.25 -0.30 16.49
CA GLY A 100 -1.57 0.28 16.74
C GLY A 100 -1.81 1.65 16.10
N LEU A 101 -3.06 2.14 16.23
CA LEU A 101 -3.51 3.37 15.58
C LEU A 101 -2.88 4.61 16.22
N GLU A 102 -2.55 4.53 17.50
CA GLU A 102 -1.89 5.59 18.28
C GLU A 102 -0.45 5.89 17.81
N ASN A 103 0.17 4.97 17.08
CA ASN A 103 1.54 5.11 16.56
C ASN A 103 1.58 5.68 15.14
N LEU A 104 0.43 6.02 14.55
CA LEU A 104 0.37 6.70 13.27
C LEU A 104 0.78 8.16 13.42
N ARG A 105 1.80 8.56 12.66
CA ARG A 105 2.33 9.92 12.67
C ARG A 105 2.22 10.53 11.28
N GLU A 106 2.04 11.84 11.20
CA GLU A 106 2.10 12.53 9.92
C GLU A 106 3.50 12.39 9.31
N ALA A 107 3.55 11.93 8.05
CA ALA A 107 4.80 11.76 7.34
C ALA A 107 5.20 13.11 6.72
N ALA A 108 6.10 13.83 7.39
CA ALA A 108 6.74 15.04 6.87
C ALA A 108 8.20 14.75 6.55
N LEU A 109 8.74 15.28 5.45
CA LEU A 109 10.17 15.18 5.13
C LEU A 109 11.00 15.58 6.36
N SER A 110 11.93 14.70 6.75
CA SER A 110 12.89 14.99 7.82
C SER A 110 13.78 16.12 7.34
N LEU A 111 13.39 17.36 7.65
CA LEU A 111 14.27 18.51 7.49
C LEU A 111 15.50 18.22 8.35
N LYS A 112 16.65 17.98 7.73
CA LYS A 112 17.93 17.91 8.42
C LYS A 112 18.03 19.16 9.29
N GLN A 113 17.88 19.00 10.61
CA GLN A 113 18.38 19.99 11.55
C GLN A 113 19.90 19.87 11.49
N ASN A 114 20.51 20.87 10.84
CA ASN A 114 21.96 21.08 10.83
C ASN A 114 22.51 21.14 12.26
#